data_AF-A0A5M7PPP8-F1
#
_entry.id   AF-A0A5M7PPP8-F1
#
_cell.length_a   1.000
_cell.length_b   1.000
_cell.length_c   1.000
_cell.angle_alpha   90.00
_cell.angle_beta   90.00
_cell.angle_gamma   90.00
#
_symmetry.space_group_name_H-M   'P 1'
#
loop_
_entity.id
_entity.type
_entity.pdbx_description
1 polymer ?
#
loop_
_entity_poly.entity_id
_entity_poly.type
_entity_poly.pdbx_seq_one_letter_code
_entity_poly.pdbx_strand_id
1 'polypeptide(L)'
;MRTITFSKIALCVFVACLSPARVRAELYFPPELVATNPQMVADLSHFEKEGSQLPGSYPVDIYLNGSEVTSRNVRFVDAGEERKKAGQAKTETRDIRDSTGLMACLTVHDLTGLGVNTGRFPALAALPAGQCVSPGQIIPEAFTSFDFQKMRLDISIPQAAMNNSAHGYIPPERWDDGITAALMNYSLSGSENKGRYGDSSSHYLNLRSGLNMGPWRLRDYRVWNDYQSRQSRQRDWQHIETYAERAIIPLHSELLVGDGSTSSDVFDSWQLRGVQLATDDSMYPDSRRGYAPVIRGVASTNARVSIRQKGYVVYQTFVPPGPFSIDDLFPVGSSGDLQVTITEADGAQRTFTVPFSSVPVLQREGSVKYALATGRFKALSNRYSNPDVVQGTLVWGLPAGVTVYGGMQYSGNYLSALLGAGLNIGTLGAFSADVTQADSTLADGSHHQGQSLRFLYARSLFRLCFSPAGVTDVAAFCLPG
;
A
#
# COMPACT_ATOMS: atom_id res chain seq x y z
N MET A 1 27.97 -67.79 -52.20
CA MET A 1 27.65 -66.58 -51.40
C MET A 1 28.84 -66.24 -50.52
N ARG A 2 29.60 -65.19 -50.85
CA ARG A 2 30.69 -64.68 -50.00
C ARG A 2 30.16 -63.50 -49.20
N THR A 3 30.06 -63.65 -47.89
CA THR A 3 29.68 -62.61 -46.95
C THR A 3 30.86 -61.66 -46.75
N ILE A 4 30.71 -60.42 -47.20
CA ILE A 4 31.68 -59.34 -46.99
C ILE A 4 31.38 -58.73 -45.61
N THR A 5 32.25 -58.98 -44.63
CA THR A 5 32.19 -58.37 -43.30
C THR A 5 32.87 -57.00 -43.33
N PHE A 6 32.08 -55.93 -43.39
CA PHE A 6 32.58 -54.58 -43.17
C PHE A 6 32.94 -54.39 -41.68
N SER A 7 34.18 -53.98 -41.41
CA SER A 7 34.64 -53.62 -40.07
C SER A 7 33.83 -52.41 -39.56
N LYS A 8 33.22 -52.54 -38.37
CA LYS A 8 32.41 -51.51 -37.72
C LYS A 8 33.15 -50.17 -37.54
N ILE A 9 34.48 -50.19 -37.57
CA ILE A 9 35.35 -49.01 -37.48
C ILE A 9 35.28 -48.18 -38.76
N ALA A 10 35.22 -48.82 -39.94
CA ALA A 10 35.15 -48.11 -41.22
C ALA A 10 33.81 -47.39 -41.42
N LEU A 11 32.72 -47.96 -40.89
CA LEU A 11 31.39 -47.33 -40.93
C LEU A 11 31.32 -46.10 -40.00
N CYS A 12 31.98 -46.12 -38.84
CA CYS A 12 32.00 -44.98 -37.92
C CYS A 12 32.80 -43.79 -38.47
N VAL A 13 33.92 -44.04 -39.16
CA VAL A 13 34.71 -42.97 -39.79
C VAL A 13 33.96 -42.33 -40.97
N PHE A 14 33.22 -43.13 -41.74
CA PHE A 14 32.43 -42.61 -42.86
C PHE A 14 31.24 -41.75 -42.40
N VAL A 15 30.59 -42.10 -41.27
CA VAL A 15 29.50 -41.31 -40.67
C VAL A 15 30.02 -40.03 -40.00
N ALA A 16 31.22 -40.05 -39.43
CA ALA A 16 31.85 -38.84 -38.87
C ALA A 16 32.21 -37.80 -39.95
N CYS A 17 32.65 -38.24 -41.14
CA CYS A 17 32.97 -37.34 -42.26
C CYS A 17 31.74 -36.79 -43.00
N LEU A 18 30.55 -37.38 -42.82
CA LEU A 18 29.29 -36.94 -43.46
C LEU A 18 28.46 -35.99 -42.58
N SER A 19 28.96 -35.64 -41.39
CA SER A 19 28.32 -34.65 -40.53
C SER A 19 28.65 -33.26 -41.05
N PRO A 20 27.69 -32.46 -41.57
CA PRO A 20 27.99 -31.10 -42.00
C PRO A 20 28.41 -30.29 -40.77
N ALA A 21 29.71 -29.97 -40.70
CA ALA A 21 30.20 -28.97 -39.78
C ALA A 21 29.46 -27.67 -40.11
N ARG A 22 28.57 -27.24 -39.22
CA ARG A 22 27.97 -25.91 -39.32
C ARG A 22 29.05 -24.88 -39.02
N VAL A 23 29.85 -24.56 -40.03
CA VAL A 23 30.76 -23.42 -40.00
C VAL A 23 29.87 -22.18 -40.13
N ARG A 24 29.58 -21.51 -39.01
CA ARG A 24 29.10 -20.13 -39.05
C ARG A 24 30.33 -19.28 -39.33
N ALA A 25 30.44 -18.75 -40.53
CA ALA A 25 31.38 -17.67 -40.80
C ALA A 25 30.91 -16.44 -40.02
N GLU A 26 31.75 -15.91 -39.15
CA GLU A 26 31.52 -14.60 -38.54
C GLU A 26 31.59 -13.53 -39.64
N LEU A 27 30.77 -12.50 -39.52
CA LEU A 27 30.73 -11.39 -40.47
C LEU A 27 31.98 -10.53 -40.25
N TYR A 28 32.96 -10.67 -41.13
CA TYR A 28 34.19 -9.88 -41.11
C TYR A 28 34.05 -8.68 -42.06
N PHE A 29 34.38 -7.48 -41.57
CA PHE A 29 34.34 -6.27 -42.39
C PHE A 29 35.76 -5.88 -42.83
N PRO A 30 36.12 -6.03 -44.12
CA PRO A 30 37.48 -5.75 -44.58
C PRO A 30 37.83 -4.27 -44.43
N PRO A 31 38.83 -3.90 -43.61
CA PRO A 31 39.20 -2.50 -43.40
C PRO A 31 39.72 -1.82 -44.67
N GLU A 32 40.21 -2.59 -45.66
CA GLU A 32 40.67 -2.07 -46.95
C GLU A 32 39.55 -1.39 -47.76
N LEU A 33 38.28 -1.70 -47.47
CA LEU A 33 37.12 -1.08 -48.11
C LEU A 33 36.77 0.30 -47.54
N VAL A 34 37.32 0.67 -46.38
CA VAL A 34 37.05 1.94 -45.70
C VAL A 34 38.14 2.97 -45.97
N ALA A 35 39.42 2.55 -45.99
CA ALA A 35 40.53 3.43 -46.27
C ALA A 35 41.66 2.71 -47.02
N THR A 36 42.38 3.47 -47.85
CA THR A 36 43.55 2.99 -48.62
C THR A 36 44.73 2.57 -47.75
N ASN A 37 44.75 2.99 -46.47
CA ASN A 37 45.69 2.53 -45.46
C ASN A 37 44.92 1.85 -44.31
N PRO A 38 45.01 0.51 -44.18
CA PRO A 38 44.32 -0.26 -43.13
C PRO A 38 44.69 0.17 -41.71
N GLN A 39 45.89 0.72 -41.49
CA GLN A 39 46.33 1.20 -40.18
C GLN A 39 45.66 2.51 -39.75
N MET A 40 44.95 3.19 -40.66
CA MET A 40 44.15 4.37 -40.33
C MET A 40 42.68 4.05 -40.04
N VAL A 41 42.29 2.77 -40.14
CA VAL A 41 40.93 2.33 -39.83
C VAL A 41 40.89 1.96 -38.35
N ALA A 42 39.99 2.59 -37.60
CA ALA A 42 39.72 2.24 -36.21
C ALA A 42 39.27 0.79 -36.11
N ASP A 43 39.46 0.15 -34.95
CA ASP A 43 39.01 -1.23 -34.73
C ASP A 43 37.49 -1.36 -34.98
N LEU A 44 37.13 -2.09 -36.03
CA LEU A 44 35.75 -2.31 -36.47
C LEU A 44 35.14 -3.57 -35.85
N SER A 45 35.89 -4.34 -35.06
CA SER A 45 35.43 -5.61 -34.47
C SER A 45 34.17 -5.47 -33.62
N HIS A 46 33.92 -4.28 -33.06
CA HIS A 46 32.66 -3.97 -32.37
C HIS A 46 31.45 -3.97 -33.32
N PHE A 47 31.59 -3.47 -34.55
CA PHE A 47 30.50 -3.38 -35.53
C PHE A 47 30.26 -4.67 -36.31
N GLU A 48 31.13 -5.67 -36.15
CA GLU A 48 30.96 -7.01 -36.74
C GLU A 48 29.79 -7.79 -36.12
N LYS A 49 29.35 -7.38 -34.91
CA LYS A 49 28.12 -7.88 -34.28
C LYS A 49 26.94 -7.00 -34.65
N GLU A 50 25.90 -7.63 -35.18
CA GLU A 50 24.65 -6.95 -35.57
C GLU A 50 24.06 -6.16 -34.39
N GLY A 51 23.88 -4.86 -34.59
CA GLY A 51 23.29 -3.93 -33.61
C GLY A 51 24.25 -3.36 -32.57
N SER A 52 25.51 -3.82 -32.50
CA SER A 52 26.47 -3.35 -31.50
C SER A 52 26.85 -1.88 -31.69
N GLN A 53 27.06 -1.18 -30.57
CA GLN A 53 27.36 0.25 -30.52
C GLN A 53 28.59 0.53 -29.66
N LEU A 54 29.24 1.68 -29.90
CA LEU A 54 30.41 2.08 -29.13
C LEU A 54 30.03 2.57 -27.73
N PRO A 55 30.81 2.23 -26.67
CA PRO A 55 30.68 2.86 -25.36
C PRO A 55 30.88 4.37 -25.45
N GLY A 56 30.10 5.12 -24.69
CA GLY A 56 30.09 6.58 -24.82
C GLY A 56 29.00 7.23 -23.98
N SER A 57 28.91 8.57 -24.04
CA SER A 57 27.80 9.30 -23.44
C SER A 57 26.82 9.71 -24.53
N TYR A 58 25.57 9.31 -24.38
CA TYR A 58 24.52 9.51 -25.37
C TYR A 58 23.37 10.30 -24.74
N PRO A 59 22.83 11.34 -25.41
CA PRO A 59 21.60 11.99 -24.97
C PRO A 59 20.45 11.03 -25.18
N VAL A 60 19.80 10.58 -24.09
CA VAL A 60 18.74 9.58 -24.18
C VAL A 60 17.49 9.99 -23.42
N ASP A 61 16.34 9.61 -23.97
CA ASP A 61 15.06 9.66 -23.28
C ASP A 61 14.92 8.41 -22.41
N ILE A 62 14.78 8.61 -21.10
CA ILE A 62 14.70 7.53 -20.12
C ILE A 62 13.23 7.21 -19.86
N TYR A 63 12.86 5.98 -20.21
CA TYR A 63 11.54 5.42 -19.96
C TYR A 63 11.61 4.43 -18.80
N LEU A 64 10.77 4.59 -17.79
CA LEU A 64 10.64 3.67 -16.67
C LEU A 64 9.27 3.00 -16.72
N ASN A 65 9.24 1.67 -16.79
CA ASN A 65 8.01 0.88 -16.85
C ASN A 65 7.02 1.35 -17.95
N GLY A 66 7.56 1.87 -19.06
CA GLY A 66 6.81 2.35 -20.23
C GLY A 66 6.42 3.84 -20.22
N SER A 67 6.68 4.57 -19.13
CA SER A 67 6.46 6.03 -19.05
C SER A 67 7.76 6.81 -19.14
N GLU A 68 7.76 7.89 -19.92
CA GLU A 68 8.89 8.80 -20.00
C GLU A 68 9.08 9.54 -18.67
N VAL A 69 10.31 9.54 -18.14
CA VAL A 69 10.65 10.17 -16.85
C VAL A 69 11.45 11.44 -17.06
N THR A 70 12.49 11.38 -17.89
CA THR A 70 13.43 12.49 -18.14
C THR A 70 14.28 12.22 -19.37
N SER A 71 14.85 13.27 -19.94
CA SER A 71 15.90 13.18 -20.98
C SER A 71 17.22 13.70 -20.44
N ARG A 72 18.31 12.94 -20.59
CA ARG A 72 19.67 13.37 -20.19
C ARG A 72 20.76 12.57 -20.88
N ASN A 73 21.99 13.08 -20.81
CA ASN A 73 23.16 12.29 -21.21
C ASN A 73 23.36 11.13 -20.23
N VAL A 74 23.31 9.90 -20.74
CA VAL A 74 23.62 8.69 -19.99
C VAL A 74 24.93 8.12 -20.52
N ARG A 75 25.83 7.76 -19.60
CA ARG A 75 27.08 7.08 -19.93
C ARG A 75 26.80 5.59 -20.11
N PHE A 76 27.18 5.05 -21.25
CA PHE A 76 27.11 3.64 -21.57
C PHE A 76 28.52 3.03 -21.57
N VAL A 77 28.65 1.87 -20.95
CA VAL A 77 29.89 1.10 -20.85
C VAL A 77 29.73 -0.23 -21.56
N ASP A 78 30.84 -0.87 -21.92
CA ASP A 78 30.81 -2.22 -22.49
C ASP A 78 30.26 -3.22 -21.45
N ALA A 79 29.17 -3.89 -21.78
CA ALA A 79 28.51 -4.82 -20.87
C ALA A 79 29.35 -6.07 -20.59
N GLY A 80 30.15 -6.53 -21.57
CA GLY A 80 31.01 -7.69 -21.44
C GLY A 80 32.20 -7.45 -20.51
N GLU A 81 32.84 -6.28 -20.61
CA GLU A 81 33.95 -5.89 -19.74
C GLU A 81 33.51 -5.71 -18.29
N GLU A 82 32.36 -5.09 -18.05
CA GLU A 82 31.84 -4.95 -16.69
C GLU A 82 31.39 -6.30 -16.10
N ARG A 83 30.84 -7.21 -16.91
CA ARG A 83 30.53 -8.58 -16.46
C ARG A 83 31.78 -9.35 -16.02
N LYS A 84 32.90 -9.18 -16.73
CA LYS A 84 34.20 -9.78 -16.35
C LYS A 84 34.70 -9.21 -15.01
N LYS A 85 34.59 -7.89 -14.81
CA LYS A 85 34.97 -7.23 -13.55
C LYS A 85 34.11 -7.67 -12.37
N ALA A 86 32.82 -7.93 -12.60
CA ALA A 86 31.89 -8.41 -11.58
C ALA A 86 32.08 -9.90 -11.22
N GLY A 87 33.02 -10.62 -11.86
CA GLY A 87 33.24 -12.05 -11.61
C GLY A 87 32.12 -12.97 -12.10
N GLN A 88 31.16 -12.45 -12.86
CA GLN A 88 29.98 -13.17 -13.36
C GLN A 88 30.25 -13.72 -14.76
N ALA A 89 31.17 -14.66 -14.89
CA ALA A 89 31.71 -15.05 -16.19
C ALA A 89 30.80 -15.96 -17.05
N LYS A 90 29.61 -16.40 -16.61
CA LYS A 90 28.86 -17.46 -17.32
C LYS A 90 27.33 -17.54 -17.13
N THR A 91 26.69 -16.60 -16.46
CA THR A 91 25.23 -16.63 -16.32
C THR A 91 24.62 -15.75 -17.41
N GLU A 92 23.76 -16.30 -18.27
CA GLU A 92 22.87 -15.51 -19.15
C GLU A 92 21.90 -14.69 -18.28
N THR A 93 22.37 -13.63 -17.65
CA THR A 93 21.49 -12.70 -16.97
C THR A 93 20.73 -11.89 -18.01
N ARG A 94 19.40 -12.00 -17.96
CA ARG A 94 18.43 -11.31 -18.82
C ARG A 94 18.28 -9.82 -18.47
N ASP A 95 19.33 -9.22 -17.90
CA ASP A 95 19.32 -7.88 -17.29
C ASP A 95 19.49 -6.76 -18.33
N ILE A 96 20.11 -7.08 -19.47
CA ILE A 96 20.18 -6.21 -20.65
C ILE A 96 19.48 -6.95 -21.79
N ARG A 97 18.43 -6.34 -22.35
CA ARG A 97 17.54 -6.91 -23.38
C ARG A 97 17.60 -6.09 -24.66
N ASP A 98 18.81 -5.88 -25.16
CA ASP A 98 19.08 -5.28 -26.46
C ASP A 98 20.33 -5.93 -27.08
N SER A 99 20.60 -5.60 -28.35
CA SER A 99 21.76 -6.10 -29.10
C SER A 99 22.92 -5.11 -29.17
N THR A 100 22.87 -4.00 -28.41
CA THR A 100 23.89 -2.94 -28.50
C THR A 100 25.23 -3.35 -27.90
N GLY A 101 25.22 -4.33 -26.98
CA GLY A 101 26.40 -4.70 -26.20
C GLY A 101 26.77 -3.68 -25.13
N LEU A 102 25.93 -2.65 -24.95
CA LEU A 102 26.15 -1.58 -23.99
C LEU A 102 25.34 -1.80 -22.72
N MET A 103 25.88 -1.32 -21.60
CA MET A 103 25.20 -1.22 -20.33
C MET A 103 25.09 0.25 -19.94
N ALA A 104 23.87 0.70 -19.64
CA ALA A 104 23.65 2.02 -19.06
C ALA A 104 24.30 2.09 -17.67
N CYS A 105 25.17 3.08 -17.46
CA CYS A 105 25.76 3.35 -16.16
C CYS A 105 24.75 4.10 -15.28
N LEU A 106 23.95 3.33 -14.54
CA LEU A 106 23.05 3.85 -13.51
C LEU A 106 23.71 3.70 -12.15
N THR A 107 23.62 4.74 -11.31
CA THR A 107 24.08 4.71 -9.92
C THR A 107 22.93 4.42 -8.97
N VAL A 108 23.23 4.11 -7.71
CA VAL A 108 22.21 3.98 -6.65
C VAL A 108 21.37 5.26 -6.54
N HIS A 109 21.99 6.44 -6.68
CA HIS A 109 21.29 7.72 -6.68
C HIS A 109 20.31 7.84 -7.87
N ASP A 110 20.70 7.39 -9.05
CA ASP A 110 19.82 7.37 -10.21
C ASP A 110 18.62 6.44 -10.00
N LEU A 111 18.84 5.25 -9.45
CA LEU A 111 17.77 4.31 -9.13
C LEU A 111 16.82 4.87 -8.06
N THR A 112 17.34 5.51 -7.02
CA THR A 112 16.51 6.19 -6.01
C THR A 112 15.71 7.34 -6.62
N GLY A 113 16.31 8.14 -7.51
CA GLY A 113 15.64 9.21 -8.24
C GLY A 113 14.55 8.71 -9.20
N LEU A 114 14.73 7.51 -9.76
CA LEU A 114 13.71 6.80 -10.55
C LEU A 114 12.59 6.18 -9.67
N GLY A 115 12.69 6.27 -8.35
CA GLY A 115 11.66 5.76 -7.42
C GLY A 115 11.85 4.31 -7.01
N VAL A 116 13.03 3.70 -7.22
CA VAL A 116 13.34 2.34 -6.76
C VAL A 116 13.52 2.31 -5.24
N ASN A 117 12.96 1.31 -4.58
CA ASN A 117 13.16 1.07 -3.15
C ASN A 117 14.52 0.41 -2.90
N THR A 118 15.58 1.20 -2.95
CA THR A 118 16.97 0.72 -2.77
C THR A 118 17.22 0.13 -1.37
N GLY A 119 16.48 0.58 -0.35
CA GLY A 119 16.60 0.08 1.02
C GLY A 119 16.17 -1.39 1.20
N ARG A 120 15.35 -1.93 0.29
CA ARG A 120 14.97 -3.35 0.29
C ARG A 120 16.07 -4.29 -0.22
N PHE A 121 17.12 -3.75 -0.85
CA PHE A 121 18.18 -4.53 -1.48
C PHE A 121 19.54 -4.17 -0.87
N PRO A 122 20.00 -4.87 0.18
CA PRO A 122 21.28 -4.60 0.83
C PRO A 122 22.46 -4.58 -0.14
N ALA A 123 22.42 -5.41 -1.20
CA ALA A 123 23.45 -5.45 -2.23
C ALA A 123 23.54 -4.13 -3.04
N LEU A 124 22.44 -3.39 -3.22
CA LEU A 124 22.48 -2.05 -3.84
C LEU A 124 23.06 -1.03 -2.86
N ALA A 125 22.68 -1.10 -1.58
CA ALA A 125 23.16 -0.18 -0.55
C ALA A 125 24.67 -0.33 -0.25
N ALA A 126 25.23 -1.52 -0.49
CA ALA A 126 26.65 -1.79 -0.31
C ALA A 126 27.55 -1.28 -1.45
N LEU A 127 26.98 -0.80 -2.55
CA LEU A 127 27.77 -0.31 -3.69
C LEU A 127 28.40 1.06 -3.38
N PRO A 128 29.69 1.25 -3.69
CA PRO A 128 30.34 2.55 -3.72
C PRO A 128 29.56 3.62 -4.50
N ALA A 129 29.60 4.86 -4.01
CA ALA A 129 29.02 6.00 -4.71
C ALA A 129 29.62 6.15 -6.11
N GLY A 130 28.76 6.20 -7.13
CA GLY A 130 29.16 6.34 -8.53
C GLY A 130 29.50 5.04 -9.27
N GLN A 131 29.43 3.88 -8.62
CA GLN A 131 29.56 2.60 -9.32
C GLN A 131 28.35 2.37 -10.26
N CYS A 132 28.63 2.00 -11.51
CA CYS A 132 27.61 1.62 -12.48
C CYS A 132 26.99 0.28 -12.09
N VAL A 133 25.67 0.20 -12.09
CA VAL A 133 24.94 -1.03 -11.85
C VAL A 133 23.76 -1.14 -12.81
N SER A 134 23.61 -2.31 -13.44
CA SER A 134 22.38 -2.67 -14.12
C SER A 134 21.37 -3.17 -13.08
N PRO A 135 20.13 -2.63 -13.04
CA PRO A 135 19.16 -3.00 -12.01
C PRO A 135 18.85 -4.51 -11.99
N GLY A 136 18.88 -5.17 -13.15
CA GLY A 136 18.65 -6.62 -13.26
C GLY A 136 19.76 -7.50 -12.68
N GLN A 137 20.91 -6.95 -12.29
CA GLN A 137 21.96 -7.70 -11.58
C GLN A 137 21.58 -7.98 -10.13
N ILE A 138 20.72 -7.14 -9.52
CA ILE A 138 20.36 -7.23 -8.10
C ILE A 138 18.85 -7.43 -7.93
N ILE A 139 18.03 -6.78 -8.75
CA ILE A 139 16.58 -6.88 -8.70
C ILE A 139 16.15 -7.98 -9.68
N PRO A 140 15.59 -9.11 -9.21
CA PRO A 140 15.12 -10.18 -10.09
C PRO A 140 14.11 -9.65 -11.11
N GLU A 141 14.20 -10.12 -12.36
CA GLU A 141 13.29 -9.76 -13.47
C GLU A 141 13.32 -8.29 -13.91
N ALA A 142 14.10 -7.42 -13.27
CA ALA A 142 14.42 -6.10 -13.80
C ALA A 142 15.34 -6.22 -15.01
N PHE A 143 15.20 -5.28 -15.94
CA PHE A 143 16.08 -5.20 -17.11
C PHE A 143 16.19 -3.78 -17.68
N THR A 144 17.18 -3.58 -18.53
CA THR A 144 17.35 -2.40 -19.37
C THR A 144 17.35 -2.79 -20.85
N SER A 145 16.89 -1.91 -21.72
CA SER A 145 16.94 -2.09 -23.17
C SER A 145 17.20 -0.73 -23.81
N PHE A 146 18.31 -0.61 -24.53
CA PHE A 146 18.69 0.61 -25.21
C PHE A 146 18.39 0.53 -26.71
N ASP A 147 17.45 1.34 -27.18
CA ASP A 147 17.18 1.57 -28.60
C ASP A 147 18.03 2.75 -29.08
N PHE A 148 19.19 2.43 -29.65
CA PHE A 148 20.15 3.42 -30.13
C PHE A 148 19.58 4.30 -31.25
N GLN A 149 18.73 3.76 -32.13
CA GLN A 149 18.19 4.52 -33.26
C GLN A 149 17.20 5.60 -32.80
N LYS A 150 16.46 5.32 -31.73
CA LYS A 150 15.51 6.27 -31.13
C LYS A 150 16.11 7.07 -29.98
N MET A 151 17.37 6.82 -29.61
CA MET A 151 18.00 7.39 -28.43
C MET A 151 17.14 7.18 -27.16
N ARG A 152 16.59 5.98 -27.00
CA ARG A 152 15.63 5.66 -25.93
C ARG A 152 16.16 4.54 -25.04
N LEU A 153 16.19 4.77 -23.73
CA LEU A 153 16.55 3.78 -22.72
C LEU A 153 15.30 3.34 -21.96
N ASP A 154 14.85 2.11 -22.20
CA ASP A 154 13.78 1.47 -21.45
C ASP A 154 14.35 0.75 -20.22
N ILE A 155 13.86 1.13 -19.04
CA ILE A 155 14.18 0.53 -17.76
C ILE A 155 12.90 -0.12 -17.23
N SER A 156 12.94 -1.43 -17.00
CA SER A 156 11.83 -2.18 -16.44
C SER A 156 12.21 -2.71 -15.06
N ILE A 157 11.42 -2.34 -14.06
CA ILE A 157 11.65 -2.72 -12.66
C ILE A 157 10.33 -3.24 -12.09
N PRO A 158 10.29 -4.47 -11.53
CA PRO A 158 9.09 -5.00 -10.90
C PRO A 158 8.51 -4.03 -9.88
N GLN A 159 7.18 -3.85 -9.89
CA GLN A 159 6.53 -2.87 -9.03
C GLN A 159 6.78 -3.13 -7.53
N ALA A 160 6.98 -4.39 -7.12
CA ALA A 160 7.34 -4.73 -5.75
C ALA A 160 8.72 -4.19 -5.29
N ALA A 161 9.60 -3.85 -6.23
CA ALA A 161 10.91 -3.23 -6.00
C ALA A 161 10.89 -1.69 -6.09
N MET A 162 9.74 -1.10 -6.42
CA MET A 162 9.53 0.35 -6.46
C MET A 162 9.07 0.88 -5.10
N ASN A 163 9.30 2.15 -4.82
CA ASN A 163 8.61 2.86 -3.76
C ASN A 163 7.17 3.05 -4.19
N ASN A 164 6.27 2.27 -3.59
CA ASN A 164 4.87 2.27 -3.98
C ASN A 164 4.18 3.56 -3.50
N SER A 165 3.98 4.53 -4.39
CA SER A 165 3.06 5.63 -4.12
C SER A 165 1.65 5.09 -4.34
N ALA A 166 0.94 4.78 -3.26
CA ALA A 166 -0.46 4.37 -3.32
C ALA A 166 -1.26 5.35 -4.19
N HIS A 167 -2.25 4.87 -4.92
CA HIS A 167 -3.09 5.74 -5.73
C HIS A 167 -3.66 6.90 -4.89
N GLY A 168 -3.51 8.13 -5.38
CA GLY A 168 -3.92 9.34 -4.64
C GLY A 168 -2.94 9.81 -3.56
N TYR A 169 -1.71 9.29 -3.52
CA TYR A 169 -0.68 9.77 -2.60
C TYR A 169 -0.31 11.24 -2.85
N ILE A 170 -0.31 12.03 -1.77
CA ILE A 170 0.11 13.42 -1.77
C ILE A 170 1.30 13.56 -0.82
N PRO A 171 2.47 14.01 -1.30
CA PRO A 171 3.63 14.24 -0.46
C PRO A 171 3.31 15.20 0.70
N PRO A 172 3.76 14.90 1.95
CA PRO A 172 3.45 15.73 3.11
C PRO A 172 3.94 17.19 3.00
N GLU A 173 4.97 17.45 2.19
CA GLU A 173 5.50 18.80 1.95
C GLU A 173 4.50 19.70 1.19
N ARG A 174 3.48 19.10 0.57
CA ARG A 174 2.38 19.82 -0.09
C ARG A 174 1.18 20.07 0.81
N TRP A 175 1.20 19.60 2.07
CA TRP A 175 0.08 19.79 2.99
C TRP A 175 0.13 21.20 3.55
N ASP A 176 -0.94 21.96 3.34
CA ASP A 176 -1.07 23.33 3.82
C ASP A 176 -1.75 23.32 5.20
N ASP A 177 -1.16 24.01 6.17
CA ASP A 177 -1.74 24.18 7.50
C ASP A 177 -2.98 25.09 7.48
N GLY A 178 -3.16 25.85 6.42
CA GLY A 178 -4.22 26.82 6.22
C GLY A 178 -3.84 28.21 6.72
N ILE A 179 -4.81 29.12 6.66
CA ILE A 179 -4.63 30.51 7.09
C ILE A 179 -5.02 30.70 8.56
N THR A 180 -4.46 31.74 9.17
CA THR A 180 -4.92 32.19 10.49
C THR A 180 -6.30 32.82 10.35
N ALA A 181 -7.30 32.25 11.03
CA ALA A 181 -8.68 32.68 10.90
C ALA A 181 -9.49 32.38 12.17
N ALA A 182 -10.42 33.27 12.51
CA ALA A 182 -11.45 33.02 13.51
C ALA A 182 -12.74 32.52 12.83
N LEU A 183 -13.41 31.57 13.46
CA LEU A 183 -14.61 30.89 12.97
C LEU A 183 -15.71 30.99 14.03
N MET A 184 -16.95 31.22 13.61
CA MET A 184 -18.12 31.22 14.48
C MET A 184 -19.33 30.71 13.71
N ASN A 185 -19.80 29.53 14.09
CA ASN A 185 -21.01 28.91 13.56
C ASN A 185 -22.08 28.96 14.64
N TYR A 186 -23.27 29.44 14.30
CA TYR A 186 -24.39 29.50 15.22
C TYR A 186 -25.64 28.86 14.60
N SER A 187 -26.43 28.19 15.42
CA SER A 187 -27.78 27.71 15.05
C SER A 187 -28.74 28.08 16.17
N LEU A 188 -29.74 28.88 15.85
CA LEU A 188 -30.77 29.34 16.78
C LEU A 188 -32.11 28.74 16.34
N SER A 189 -32.76 28.01 17.24
CA SER A 189 -34.10 27.48 17.04
C SER A 189 -34.99 27.85 18.23
N GLY A 190 -36.29 27.92 17.98
CA GLY A 190 -37.25 28.20 19.03
C GLY A 190 -38.65 27.74 18.66
N SER A 191 -39.48 27.55 19.67
CA SER A 191 -40.88 27.18 19.54
C SER A 191 -41.73 27.90 20.58
N GLU A 192 -42.94 28.25 20.18
CA GLU A 192 -43.96 28.80 21.06
C GLU A 192 -45.22 27.95 20.92
N ASN A 193 -45.66 27.38 22.03
CA ASN A 193 -46.84 26.53 22.10
C ASN A 193 -47.91 27.24 22.92
N LYS A 194 -49.06 27.46 22.31
CA LYS A 194 -50.25 28.03 22.97
C LYS A 194 -51.28 26.94 23.16
N GLY A 195 -51.69 26.71 24.42
CA GLY A 195 -52.55 25.60 24.78
C GLY A 195 -53.59 25.97 25.83
N ARG A 196 -54.69 25.20 25.87
CA ARG A 196 -55.79 25.42 26.83
C ARG A 196 -55.32 25.42 28.30
N TYR A 197 -54.25 24.68 28.62
CA TYR A 197 -53.71 24.53 29.98
C TYR A 197 -52.47 25.40 30.26
N GLY A 198 -52.08 26.29 29.33
CA GLY A 198 -50.96 27.21 29.50
C GLY A 198 -50.07 27.31 28.26
N ASP A 199 -49.34 28.41 28.21
CA ASP A 199 -48.37 28.69 27.15
C ASP A 199 -46.99 28.20 27.57
N SER A 200 -46.20 27.78 26.59
CA SER A 200 -44.77 27.49 26.79
C SER A 200 -43.96 27.98 25.61
N SER A 201 -42.74 28.42 25.89
CA SER A 201 -41.75 28.83 24.89
C SER A 201 -40.44 28.10 25.16
N SER A 202 -39.77 27.67 24.10
CA SER A 202 -38.44 27.07 24.16
C SER A 202 -37.54 27.76 23.16
N HIS A 203 -36.33 28.11 23.58
CA HIS A 203 -35.27 28.62 22.70
C HIS A 203 -33.99 27.82 22.93
N TYR A 204 -33.31 27.51 21.83
CA TYR A 204 -32.08 26.74 21.80
C TYR A 204 -31.08 27.44 20.89
N LEU A 205 -29.91 27.80 21.42
CA LEU A 205 -28.79 28.33 20.66
C LEU A 205 -27.62 27.37 20.75
N ASN A 206 -27.17 26.89 19.61
CA ASN A 206 -25.93 26.15 19.43
C ASN A 206 -24.86 27.12 18.95
N LEU A 207 -23.73 27.18 19.64
CA LEU A 207 -22.62 28.06 19.30
C LEU A 207 -21.31 27.28 19.22
N ARG A 208 -20.72 27.22 18.03
CA ARG A 208 -19.41 26.59 17.76
C ARG A 208 -18.43 27.66 17.30
N SER A 209 -17.47 27.97 18.16
CA SER A 209 -16.43 28.96 17.88
C SER A 209 -15.10 28.26 17.61
N GLY A 210 -14.21 28.90 16.87
CA GLY A 210 -12.89 28.36 16.63
C GLY A 210 -11.87 29.41 16.24
N LEU A 211 -10.60 29.07 16.44
CA LEU A 211 -9.45 29.85 16.00
C LEU A 211 -8.45 28.91 15.36
N ASN A 212 -8.04 29.22 14.13
CA ASN A 212 -6.94 28.56 13.45
C ASN A 212 -5.73 29.48 13.52
N MET A 213 -4.58 28.95 13.93
CA MET A 213 -3.31 29.69 13.94
C MET A 213 -2.16 28.74 13.65
N GLY A 214 -1.66 28.79 12.41
CA GLY A 214 -0.72 27.79 11.89
C GLY A 214 -1.30 26.38 12.03
N PRO A 215 -0.54 25.39 12.55
CA PRO A 215 -1.01 24.02 12.68
C PRO A 215 -1.93 23.79 13.89
N TRP A 216 -2.32 24.83 14.64
CA TRP A 216 -3.20 24.69 15.79
C TRP A 216 -4.63 25.07 15.43
N ARG A 217 -5.54 24.18 15.78
CA ARG A 217 -6.98 24.38 15.61
C ARG A 217 -7.62 24.36 16.99
N LEU A 218 -8.01 25.53 17.50
CA LEU A 218 -8.78 25.67 18.73
C LEU A 218 -10.28 25.64 18.41
N ARG A 219 -11.05 24.87 19.16
CA ARG A 219 -12.50 24.73 19.03
C ARG A 219 -13.17 24.86 20.39
N ASP A 220 -14.33 25.51 20.41
CA ASP A 220 -15.19 25.66 21.59
C ASP A 220 -16.65 25.45 21.17
N TYR A 221 -17.38 24.62 21.92
CA TYR A 221 -18.78 24.32 21.66
C TYR A 221 -19.60 24.53 22.93
N ARG A 222 -20.60 25.41 22.81
CA ARG A 222 -21.55 25.76 23.88
C ARG A 222 -22.97 25.72 23.37
N VAL A 223 -23.88 25.38 24.27
CA VAL A 223 -25.31 25.46 24.01
C VAL A 223 -25.97 26.33 25.06
N TRP A 224 -26.98 27.10 24.64
CA TRP A 224 -27.84 27.85 25.52
C TRP A 224 -29.27 27.36 25.36
N ASN A 225 -29.88 26.98 26.47
CA ASN A 225 -31.27 26.54 26.54
C ASN A 225 -32.07 27.56 27.35
N ASP A 226 -33.24 27.94 26.88
CA ASP A 226 -34.21 28.75 27.61
C ASP A 226 -35.61 28.17 27.42
N TYR A 227 -36.09 27.49 28.45
CA TYR A 227 -37.44 26.95 28.51
C TYR A 227 -38.26 27.74 29.52
N GLN A 228 -39.45 28.16 29.11
CA GLN A 228 -40.39 28.86 29.96
C GLN A 228 -41.79 28.30 29.76
N SER A 229 -42.44 27.98 30.86
CA SER A 229 -43.85 27.64 30.95
C SER A 229 -44.48 28.37 32.14
N ARG A 230 -45.80 28.24 32.33
CA ARG A 230 -46.48 28.78 33.53
C ARG A 230 -45.92 28.27 34.86
N GLN A 231 -45.32 27.07 34.87
CA GLN A 231 -44.93 26.36 36.09
C GLN A 231 -43.42 26.25 36.27
N SER A 232 -42.64 26.38 35.19
CA SER A 232 -41.19 26.20 35.21
C SER A 232 -40.51 27.21 34.30
N ARG A 233 -39.37 27.73 34.77
CA ARG A 233 -38.45 28.50 33.95
C ARG A 233 -37.06 27.94 34.16
N GLN A 234 -36.44 27.49 33.09
CA GLN A 234 -35.09 26.98 33.09
C GLN A 234 -34.28 27.72 32.03
N ARG A 235 -33.15 28.29 32.45
CA ARG A 235 -32.20 28.96 31.57
C ARG A 235 -30.80 28.52 31.94
N ASP A 236 -30.10 27.94 30.98
CA ASP A 236 -28.76 27.42 31.21
C ASP A 236 -27.86 27.62 29.99
N TRP A 237 -26.61 27.99 30.29
CA TRP A 237 -25.50 27.93 29.35
C TRP A 237 -24.66 26.71 29.71
N GLN A 238 -24.59 25.75 28.79
CA GLN A 238 -23.84 24.52 28.99
C GLN A 238 -22.59 24.53 28.11
N HIS A 239 -21.46 24.27 28.76
CA HIS A 239 -20.20 24.00 28.09
C HIS A 239 -20.18 22.54 27.65
N ILE A 240 -20.05 22.29 26.34
CA ILE A 240 -19.98 20.94 25.80
C ILE A 240 -18.52 20.49 25.72
N GLU A 241 -17.68 21.25 25.02
CA GLU A 241 -16.27 20.91 24.82
C GLU A 241 -15.43 22.14 24.47
N THR A 242 -14.17 22.14 24.91
CA THR A 242 -13.14 23.04 24.39
C THR A 242 -11.85 22.24 24.22
N TYR A 243 -11.24 22.32 23.05
CA TYR A 243 -9.99 21.62 22.76
C TYR A 243 -9.14 22.34 21.72
N ALA A 244 -7.84 22.08 21.77
CA ALA A 244 -6.88 22.44 20.75
C ALA A 244 -6.31 21.16 20.13
N GLU A 245 -6.40 21.04 18.81
CA GLU A 245 -5.88 19.89 18.06
C GLU A 245 -4.77 20.33 17.09
N ARG A 246 -3.85 19.41 16.80
CA ARG A 246 -2.77 19.58 15.83
C ARG A 246 -2.35 18.25 15.23
N ALA A 247 -2.20 18.23 13.91
CA ALA A 247 -1.56 17.15 13.18
C ALA A 247 -0.04 17.07 13.45
N ILE A 248 0.45 15.87 13.73
CA ILE A 248 1.86 15.49 13.85
C ILE A 248 2.21 14.60 12.65
N ILE A 249 2.53 15.25 11.54
CA ILE A 249 2.72 14.64 10.22
C ILE A 249 3.73 13.47 10.24
N PRO A 250 4.93 13.57 10.85
CA PRO A 250 5.90 12.46 10.83
C PRO A 250 5.42 11.19 11.53
N LEU A 251 4.41 11.30 12.41
CA LEU A 251 3.82 10.19 13.14
C LEU A 251 2.47 9.74 12.55
N HIS A 252 1.99 10.39 11.48
CA HIS A 252 0.62 10.23 10.96
C HIS A 252 -0.44 10.24 12.08
N SER A 253 -0.30 11.17 13.02
CA SER A 253 -1.08 11.20 14.26
C SER A 253 -1.58 12.60 14.57
N GLU A 254 -2.68 12.67 15.32
CA GLU A 254 -3.26 13.91 15.82
C GLU A 254 -3.03 14.02 17.33
N LEU A 255 -2.57 15.19 17.75
CA LEU A 255 -2.45 15.59 19.15
C LEU A 255 -3.67 16.43 19.52
N LEU A 256 -4.46 15.98 20.48
CA LEU A 256 -5.58 16.70 21.07
C LEU A 256 -5.25 17.08 22.51
N VAL A 257 -5.49 18.34 22.87
CA VAL A 257 -5.36 18.88 24.22
C VAL A 257 -6.65 19.57 24.62
N GLY A 258 -7.31 19.10 25.67
CA GLY A 258 -8.59 19.61 26.13
C GLY A 258 -9.64 18.51 26.23
N ASP A 259 -10.89 18.84 25.91
CA ASP A 259 -12.00 17.90 25.88
C ASP A 259 -11.98 17.05 24.59
N GLY A 260 -12.19 15.75 24.71
CA GLY A 260 -12.30 14.85 23.56
C GLY A 260 -12.85 13.48 23.95
N SER A 261 -12.81 12.55 23.03
CA SER A 261 -13.21 11.15 23.26
C SER A 261 -12.16 10.19 22.75
N THR A 262 -11.96 9.09 23.48
CA THR A 262 -11.09 8.00 23.02
C THR A 262 -11.76 7.20 21.90
N SER A 263 -10.96 6.53 21.06
CA SER A 263 -11.48 5.60 20.05
C SER A 263 -12.09 4.34 20.70
N SER A 264 -13.15 3.81 20.09
CA SER A 264 -13.81 2.56 20.50
C SER A 264 -13.24 1.31 19.82
N ASP A 265 -12.06 1.38 19.19
CA ASP A 265 -11.49 0.26 18.43
C ASP A 265 -11.12 -0.95 19.32
N VAL A 266 -10.69 -0.69 20.55
CA VAL A 266 -10.20 -1.71 21.49
C VAL A 266 -11.07 -1.76 22.74
N PHE A 267 -11.14 -0.66 23.48
CA PHE A 267 -12.02 -0.49 24.66
C PHE A 267 -13.27 0.32 24.31
N ASP A 268 -14.23 0.38 25.23
CA ASP A 268 -15.32 1.33 25.14
C ASP A 268 -14.81 2.78 25.15
N SER A 269 -15.41 3.62 24.30
CA SER A 269 -15.08 5.04 24.22
C SER A 269 -15.55 5.77 25.48
N TRP A 270 -14.72 6.69 25.96
CA TRP A 270 -15.06 7.57 27.08
C TRP A 270 -14.62 9.00 26.79
N GLN A 271 -15.33 9.94 27.41
CA GLN A 271 -15.02 11.37 27.31
C GLN A 271 -13.86 11.73 28.24
N LEU A 272 -12.81 12.31 27.68
CA LEU A 272 -11.64 12.74 28.41
C LEU A 272 -11.53 14.27 28.44
N ARG A 273 -10.94 14.80 29.51
CA ARG A 273 -10.34 16.12 29.54
C ARG A 273 -8.86 15.98 29.86
N GLY A 274 -7.99 16.18 28.87
CA GLY A 274 -6.56 15.95 29.03
C GLY A 274 -5.80 16.02 27.72
N VAL A 275 -4.91 15.06 27.49
CA VAL A 275 -4.07 14.97 26.31
C VAL A 275 -4.27 13.61 25.65
N GLN A 276 -4.43 13.61 24.32
CA GLN A 276 -4.50 12.41 23.51
C GLN A 276 -3.58 12.53 22.30
N LEU A 277 -2.80 11.50 22.02
CA LEU A 277 -2.07 11.32 20.77
C LEU A 277 -2.57 10.04 20.13
N ALA A 278 -3.19 10.14 18.95
CA ALA A 278 -3.75 8.98 18.25
C ALA A 278 -3.41 9.03 16.77
N THR A 279 -3.24 7.86 16.15
CA THR A 279 -3.11 7.76 14.69
C THR A 279 -4.37 8.31 14.02
N ASP A 280 -4.18 9.16 13.01
CA ASP A 280 -5.27 9.68 12.18
C ASP A 280 -5.28 8.98 10.83
N ASP A 281 -6.31 8.15 10.60
CA ASP A 281 -6.48 7.41 9.36
C ASP A 281 -6.69 8.34 8.14
N SER A 282 -7.09 9.59 8.37
CA SER A 282 -7.26 10.60 7.32
C SER A 282 -5.94 11.05 6.69
N MET A 283 -4.82 10.89 7.40
CA MET A 283 -3.48 11.21 6.88
C MET A 283 -2.97 10.18 5.85
N TYR A 284 -3.61 9.02 5.77
CA TYR A 284 -3.34 8.04 4.73
C TYR A 284 -4.17 8.32 3.48
N PRO A 285 -3.65 8.04 2.27
CA PRO A 285 -4.43 8.09 1.04
C PRO A 285 -5.69 7.23 1.17
N ASP A 286 -6.80 7.67 0.57
CA ASP A 286 -8.09 6.97 0.62
C ASP A 286 -7.97 5.48 0.22
N SER A 287 -7.08 5.19 -0.74
CA SER A 287 -6.75 3.84 -1.20
C SER A 287 -6.13 2.95 -0.13
N ARG A 288 -5.57 3.50 0.95
CA ARG A 288 -4.95 2.79 2.09
C ARG A 288 -5.76 2.83 3.38
N ARG A 289 -6.89 3.53 3.40
CA ARG A 289 -7.77 3.56 4.59
C ARG A 289 -8.50 2.22 4.74
N GLY A 290 -8.72 1.83 5.99
CA GLY A 290 -9.45 0.60 6.33
C GLY A 290 -8.80 -0.70 5.84
N TYR A 291 -9.48 -1.81 6.11
CA TYR A 291 -9.02 -3.13 5.70
C TYR A 291 -9.36 -3.43 4.23
N ALA A 292 -8.32 -3.76 3.47
CA ALA A 292 -8.42 -4.45 2.18
C ALA A 292 -7.27 -5.48 2.11
N PRO A 293 -7.49 -6.65 1.51
CA PRO A 293 -6.45 -7.67 1.40
C PRO A 293 -5.38 -7.21 0.42
N VAL A 294 -4.11 -7.44 0.76
CA VAL A 294 -2.99 -7.19 -0.16
C VAL A 294 -2.95 -8.32 -1.18
N ILE A 295 -3.09 -7.97 -2.46
CA ILE A 295 -3.09 -8.93 -3.56
C ILE A 295 -1.68 -9.05 -4.10
N ARG A 296 -1.09 -10.25 -4.01
CA ARG A 296 0.25 -10.57 -4.52
C ARG A 296 0.14 -11.45 -5.76
N GLY A 297 1.00 -11.22 -6.74
CA GLY A 297 1.06 -12.02 -7.96
C GLY A 297 2.38 -11.87 -8.70
N VAL A 298 2.55 -12.62 -9.79
CA VAL A 298 3.70 -12.52 -10.70
C VAL A 298 3.17 -12.42 -12.12
N ALA A 299 3.61 -11.39 -12.84
CA ALA A 299 3.30 -11.17 -14.25
C ALA A 299 4.48 -11.64 -15.12
N SER A 300 4.22 -12.38 -16.19
CA SER A 300 5.29 -12.81 -17.10
C SER A 300 5.74 -11.68 -18.05
N THR A 301 4.84 -10.74 -18.34
CA THR A 301 5.00 -9.64 -19.29
C THR A 301 4.47 -8.33 -18.70
N ASN A 302 4.45 -7.26 -19.51
CA ASN A 302 3.68 -6.05 -19.16
C ASN A 302 2.19 -6.41 -19.15
N ALA A 303 1.67 -6.73 -17.96
CA ALA A 303 0.34 -7.30 -17.81
C ALA A 303 -0.65 -6.24 -17.31
N ARG A 304 -1.91 -6.37 -17.75
CA ARG A 304 -3.03 -5.64 -17.18
C ARG A 304 -3.63 -6.45 -16.05
N VAL A 305 -3.63 -5.90 -14.84
CA VAL A 305 -4.28 -6.49 -13.68
C VAL A 305 -5.62 -5.81 -13.48
N SER A 306 -6.70 -6.56 -13.60
CA SER A 306 -8.08 -6.12 -13.37
C SER A 306 -8.65 -6.85 -12.17
N ILE A 307 -9.14 -6.10 -11.18
CA ILE A 307 -9.82 -6.64 -10.00
C ILE A 307 -11.30 -6.34 -10.13
N ARG A 308 -12.13 -7.38 -10.06
CA ARG A 308 -13.58 -7.27 -10.07
C ARG A 308 -14.17 -7.64 -8.72
N GLN A 309 -15.18 -6.90 -8.30
CA GLN A 309 -16.03 -7.25 -7.17
C GLN A 309 -17.49 -7.19 -7.62
N LYS A 310 -18.26 -8.25 -7.35
CA LYS A 310 -19.67 -8.37 -7.80
C LYS A 310 -19.87 -8.15 -9.32
N GLY A 311 -18.86 -8.50 -10.12
CA GLY A 311 -18.87 -8.32 -11.58
C GLY A 311 -18.45 -6.94 -12.09
N TYR A 312 -18.32 -5.93 -11.21
CA TYR A 312 -17.83 -4.61 -11.58
C TYR A 312 -16.31 -4.53 -11.42
N VAL A 313 -15.61 -3.88 -12.35
CA VAL A 313 -14.17 -3.59 -12.21
C VAL A 313 -14.01 -2.50 -11.15
N VAL A 314 -13.41 -2.85 -10.02
CA VAL A 314 -13.18 -1.93 -8.88
C VAL A 314 -11.77 -1.36 -8.89
N TYR A 315 -10.84 -2.01 -9.59
CA TYR A 315 -9.46 -1.55 -9.72
C TYR A 315 -8.87 -2.12 -11.01
N GLN A 316 -8.09 -1.31 -11.73
CA GLN A 316 -7.37 -1.74 -12.91
C GLN A 316 -6.05 -0.98 -13.01
N THR A 317 -4.95 -1.71 -13.17
CA THR A 317 -3.62 -1.13 -13.36
C THR A 317 -2.79 -1.96 -14.33
N PHE A 318 -1.70 -1.39 -14.84
CA PHE A 318 -0.69 -2.12 -15.60
C PHE A 318 0.52 -2.36 -14.69
N VAL A 319 1.04 -3.58 -14.70
CA VAL A 319 2.22 -3.96 -13.92
C VAL A 319 3.34 -4.38 -14.88
N PRO A 320 4.59 -3.99 -14.58
CA PRO A 320 5.76 -4.47 -15.32
C PRO A 320 5.96 -5.99 -15.08
N PRO A 321 6.81 -6.65 -15.87
CA PRO A 321 7.08 -8.07 -15.72
C PRO A 321 7.73 -8.33 -14.36
N GLY A 322 7.24 -9.37 -13.70
CA GLY A 322 7.73 -9.89 -12.44
C GLY A 322 6.76 -9.76 -11.27
N PRO A 323 7.24 -9.88 -10.02
CA PRO A 323 6.37 -9.84 -8.84
C PRO A 323 5.76 -8.45 -8.64
N PHE A 324 4.47 -8.44 -8.32
CA PHE A 324 3.73 -7.22 -7.98
C PHE A 324 2.90 -7.43 -6.71
N SER A 325 2.62 -6.32 -6.02
CA SER A 325 1.72 -6.28 -4.87
C SER A 325 0.80 -5.06 -4.97
N ILE A 326 -0.51 -5.31 -4.95
CA ILE A 326 -1.55 -4.28 -4.90
C ILE A 326 -1.97 -4.14 -3.45
N ASP A 327 -1.52 -3.06 -2.82
CA ASP A 327 -1.80 -2.68 -1.43
C ASP A 327 -2.57 -1.36 -1.32
N ASP A 328 -3.09 -0.84 -2.44
CA ASP A 328 -3.82 0.42 -2.60
C ASP A 328 -5.24 0.19 -3.16
N LEU A 329 -5.82 -0.98 -2.88
CA LEU A 329 -7.23 -1.25 -3.17
C LEU A 329 -8.11 -0.44 -2.21
N PHE A 330 -9.02 0.36 -2.77
CA PHE A 330 -10.03 1.08 -1.98
C PHE A 330 -10.87 0.09 -1.15
N PRO A 331 -11.13 0.38 0.13
CA PRO A 331 -12.03 -0.41 0.94
C PRO A 331 -13.45 -0.29 0.37
N VAL A 332 -13.90 -1.31 -0.35
CA VAL A 332 -15.28 -1.44 -0.79
C VAL A 332 -16.09 -1.87 0.43
N GLY A 333 -16.92 -0.97 0.96
CA GLY A 333 -17.66 -1.13 2.23
C GLY A 333 -18.63 -2.33 2.31
N SER A 334 -18.73 -3.15 1.27
CA SER A 334 -19.40 -4.44 1.31
C SER A 334 -18.39 -5.58 1.15
N SER A 335 -18.37 -6.49 2.13
CA SER A 335 -17.70 -7.80 2.02
C SER A 335 -18.12 -8.49 0.72
N GLY A 336 -17.18 -9.08 -0.01
CA GLY A 336 -17.42 -9.74 -1.29
C GLY A 336 -16.13 -10.11 -2.00
N ASP A 337 -16.05 -11.33 -2.53
CA ASP A 337 -14.87 -11.86 -3.20
C ASP A 337 -14.35 -10.96 -4.31
N LEU A 338 -13.02 -10.82 -4.35
CA LEU A 338 -12.28 -10.08 -5.36
C LEU A 338 -11.78 -11.08 -6.41
N GLN A 339 -12.30 -10.98 -7.64
CA GLN A 339 -11.80 -11.74 -8.77
C GLN A 339 -10.67 -10.97 -9.44
N VAL A 340 -9.46 -11.49 -9.34
CA VAL A 340 -8.25 -10.89 -9.93
C VAL A 340 -7.98 -11.57 -11.26
N THR A 341 -7.96 -10.81 -12.35
CA THR A 341 -7.60 -11.27 -13.68
C THR A 341 -6.32 -10.56 -14.12
N ILE A 342 -5.27 -11.32 -14.38
CA ILE A 342 -4.01 -10.87 -14.98
C ILE A 342 -4.08 -11.19 -16.48
N THR A 343 -4.08 -10.17 -17.33
CA THR A 343 -4.01 -10.31 -18.79
C THR A 343 -2.62 -9.95 -19.27
N GLU A 344 -1.87 -10.94 -19.73
CA GLU A 344 -0.52 -10.78 -20.28
C GLU A 344 -0.55 -10.10 -21.66
N ALA A 345 0.59 -9.61 -22.13
CA ALA A 345 0.72 -8.91 -23.41
C ALA A 345 0.41 -9.79 -24.64
N ASP A 346 0.57 -11.11 -24.51
CA ASP A 346 0.20 -12.10 -25.52
C ASP A 346 -1.30 -12.47 -25.51
N GLY A 347 -2.08 -11.87 -24.60
CA GLY A 347 -3.50 -12.13 -24.41
C GLY A 347 -3.81 -13.30 -23.48
N ALA A 348 -2.81 -14.02 -22.96
CA ALA A 348 -3.03 -15.06 -21.97
C ALA A 348 -3.62 -14.47 -20.68
N GLN A 349 -4.66 -15.11 -20.15
CA GLN A 349 -5.33 -14.66 -18.93
C GLN A 349 -5.16 -15.65 -17.79
N ARG A 350 -4.80 -15.15 -16.62
CA ARG A 350 -4.79 -15.90 -15.36
C ARG A 350 -5.79 -15.27 -14.42
N THR A 351 -6.72 -16.06 -13.90
CA THR A 351 -7.73 -15.57 -12.96
C THR A 351 -7.66 -16.35 -11.66
N PHE A 352 -7.68 -15.63 -10.54
CA PHE A 352 -7.80 -16.21 -9.20
C PHE A 352 -8.70 -15.34 -8.33
N THR A 353 -9.29 -15.95 -7.30
CA THR A 353 -10.23 -15.26 -6.41
C THR A 353 -9.59 -15.06 -5.04
N VAL A 354 -9.60 -13.82 -4.56
CA VAL A 354 -9.19 -13.43 -3.20
C VAL A 354 -10.45 -13.15 -2.41
N PRO A 355 -10.84 -14.02 -1.46
CA PRO A 355 -12.05 -13.78 -0.70
C PRO A 355 -11.86 -12.60 0.27
N PHE A 356 -12.90 -11.78 0.42
CA PHE A 356 -12.83 -10.54 1.21
C PHE A 356 -14.00 -10.44 2.19
N SER A 357 -13.66 -10.51 3.47
CA SER A 357 -14.54 -10.21 4.60
C SER A 357 -13.77 -9.34 5.59
N SER A 358 -14.45 -8.40 6.23
CA SER A 358 -13.83 -7.48 7.20
C SER A 358 -14.64 -7.42 8.49
N VAL A 359 -13.96 -7.44 9.64
CA VAL A 359 -14.49 -6.98 10.92
C VAL A 359 -13.84 -5.63 11.27
N PRO A 360 -14.49 -4.77 12.09
CA PRO A 360 -13.99 -3.41 12.34
C PRO A 360 -12.56 -3.32 12.89
N VAL A 361 -12.06 -4.36 13.56
CA VAL A 361 -10.72 -4.36 14.17
C VAL A 361 -9.60 -4.76 13.20
N LEU A 362 -9.92 -5.29 12.01
CA LEU A 362 -8.89 -5.70 11.06
C LEU A 362 -8.16 -4.49 10.48
N GLN A 363 -6.83 -4.61 10.41
CA GLN A 363 -5.96 -3.62 9.82
C GLN A 363 -5.24 -4.19 8.61
N ARG A 364 -4.94 -3.32 7.65
CA ARG A 364 -4.17 -3.69 6.47
C ARG A 364 -2.76 -4.11 6.87
N GLU A 365 -2.18 -5.04 6.13
CA GLU A 365 -0.81 -5.51 6.38
C GLU A 365 0.18 -4.33 6.40
N GLY A 366 0.97 -4.24 7.46
CA GLY A 366 1.95 -3.16 7.66
C GLY A 366 1.38 -1.89 8.30
N SER A 367 0.05 -1.75 8.41
CA SER A 367 -0.57 -0.63 9.12
C SER A 367 -0.50 -0.83 10.64
N VAL A 368 -0.11 0.24 11.33
CA VAL A 368 -0.09 0.30 12.80
C VAL A 368 -0.97 1.46 13.22
N LYS A 369 -1.96 1.16 14.06
CA LYS A 369 -2.85 2.16 14.68
C LYS A 369 -2.62 2.14 16.18
N TYR A 370 -2.36 3.30 16.75
CA TYR A 370 -2.16 3.43 18.20
C TYR A 370 -2.89 4.65 18.73
N ALA A 371 -3.25 4.59 20.01
CA ALA A 371 -3.76 5.75 20.73
C ALA A 371 -3.25 5.75 22.16
N LEU A 372 -2.77 6.90 22.60
CA LEU A 372 -2.34 7.18 23.97
C LEU A 372 -3.17 8.35 24.48
N ALA A 373 -3.92 8.14 25.56
CA ALA A 373 -4.75 9.16 26.18
C ALA A 373 -4.47 9.22 27.68
N THR A 374 -4.39 10.43 28.22
CA THR A 374 -4.30 10.66 29.66
C THR A 374 -5.08 11.90 30.03
N GLY A 375 -5.88 11.82 31.09
CA GLY A 375 -6.70 12.94 31.53
C GLY A 375 -7.77 12.53 32.52
N ARG A 376 -8.64 13.47 32.84
CA ARG A 376 -9.78 13.22 33.72
C ARG A 376 -10.93 12.66 32.92
N PHE A 377 -11.53 11.60 33.42
CA PHE A 377 -12.82 11.11 32.93
C PHE A 377 -13.88 12.19 33.14
N LYS A 378 -14.63 12.52 32.09
CA LYS A 378 -15.70 13.53 32.13
C LYS A 378 -17.04 12.83 32.25
N ALA A 379 -17.56 12.76 33.47
CA ALA A 379 -18.85 12.14 33.70
C ALA A 379 -20.03 12.97 33.16
N LEU A 380 -21.07 12.28 32.69
CA LEU A 380 -22.32 12.89 32.20
C LEU A 380 -23.16 13.58 33.31
N SER A 381 -22.81 13.37 34.58
CA SER A 381 -23.53 13.93 35.72
C SER A 381 -22.58 14.22 36.88
N ASN A 382 -22.86 15.30 37.62
CA ASN A 382 -22.13 15.71 38.83
C ASN A 382 -22.20 14.68 39.98
N ARG A 383 -23.00 13.61 39.84
CA ARG A 383 -23.10 12.52 40.81
C ARG A 383 -21.96 11.51 40.71
N TYR A 384 -21.18 11.53 39.64
CA TYR A 384 -20.05 10.64 39.45
C TYR A 384 -18.73 11.39 39.65
N SER A 385 -17.72 10.69 40.16
CA SER A 385 -16.36 11.22 40.24
C SER A 385 -15.73 11.32 38.86
N ASN A 386 -14.73 12.20 38.74
CA ASN A 386 -13.95 12.41 37.52
C ASN A 386 -12.52 11.93 37.76
N PRO A 387 -12.28 10.61 37.84
CA PRO A 387 -10.96 10.07 38.12
C PRO A 387 -9.98 10.40 36.99
N ASP A 388 -8.70 10.45 37.34
CA ASP A 388 -7.63 10.45 36.35
C ASP A 388 -7.52 9.04 35.73
N VAL A 389 -7.38 9.00 34.41
CA VAL A 389 -7.32 7.79 33.60
C VAL A 389 -6.15 7.90 32.62
N VAL A 390 -5.44 6.80 32.43
CA VAL A 390 -4.44 6.61 31.39
C VAL A 390 -4.87 5.41 30.55
N GLN A 391 -4.90 5.58 29.23
CA GLN A 391 -5.22 4.52 28.28
C GLN A 391 -4.16 4.46 27.19
N GLY A 392 -3.72 3.24 26.87
CA GLY A 392 -2.92 2.96 25.68
C GLY A 392 -3.52 1.81 24.88
N THR A 393 -3.63 1.98 23.57
CA THR A 393 -4.09 0.93 22.65
C THR A 393 -3.15 0.81 21.46
N LEU A 394 -3.00 -0.42 20.96
CA LEU A 394 -2.19 -0.74 19.80
C LEU A 394 -2.90 -1.80 18.96
N VAL A 395 -2.98 -1.57 17.66
CA VAL A 395 -3.53 -2.47 16.65
C VAL A 395 -2.52 -2.58 15.52
N TRP A 396 -2.15 -3.82 15.16
CA TRP A 396 -1.12 -4.07 14.15
C TRP A 396 -1.60 -5.09 13.12
N GLY A 397 -1.67 -4.66 11.86
CA GLY A 397 -1.95 -5.53 10.71
C GLY A 397 -0.70 -6.31 10.29
N LEU A 398 -0.75 -7.63 10.48
CA LEU A 398 0.29 -8.59 10.13
C LEU A 398 0.02 -9.24 8.76
N PRO A 399 1.02 -9.94 8.18
CA PRO A 399 0.83 -10.69 6.94
C PRO A 399 -0.27 -11.75 7.02
N ALA A 400 -0.75 -12.18 5.86
CA ALA A 400 -1.78 -13.22 5.71
C ALA A 400 -3.15 -12.86 6.33
N GLY A 401 -3.49 -11.57 6.42
CA GLY A 401 -4.80 -11.13 6.90
C GLY A 401 -5.00 -11.30 8.40
N VAL A 402 -3.89 -11.37 9.16
CA VAL A 402 -3.89 -11.42 10.62
C VAL A 402 -3.80 -10.00 11.16
N THR A 403 -4.54 -9.68 12.21
CA THR A 403 -4.40 -8.43 12.95
C THR A 403 -4.33 -8.76 14.43
N VAL A 404 -3.33 -8.25 15.12
CA VAL A 404 -3.22 -8.37 16.58
C VAL A 404 -3.50 -7.03 17.22
N TYR A 405 -4.19 -7.03 18.35
CA TYR A 405 -4.50 -5.80 19.06
C TYR A 405 -4.54 -6.00 20.56
N GLY A 406 -4.31 -4.92 21.28
CA GLY A 406 -4.39 -4.92 22.71
C GLY A 406 -4.37 -3.51 23.27
N GLY A 407 -4.55 -3.44 24.57
CA GLY A 407 -4.47 -2.17 25.27
C GLY A 407 -4.53 -2.34 26.77
N MET A 408 -4.27 -1.24 27.45
CA MET A 408 -4.32 -1.14 28.90
C MET A 408 -5.01 0.16 29.29
N GLN A 409 -5.86 0.09 30.31
CA GLN A 409 -6.49 1.23 30.95
C GLN A 409 -6.16 1.20 32.43
N TYR A 410 -5.74 2.34 32.97
CA TYR A 410 -5.41 2.49 34.38
C TYR A 410 -6.06 3.74 34.96
N SER A 411 -6.63 3.57 36.14
CA SER A 411 -7.18 4.60 37.00
C SER A 411 -7.00 4.15 38.46
N GLY A 412 -7.11 5.07 39.43
CA GLY A 412 -6.81 4.77 40.83
C GLY A 412 -7.57 3.55 41.40
N ASN A 413 -8.80 3.32 40.94
CA ASN A 413 -9.67 2.21 41.39
C ASN A 413 -10.01 1.22 40.26
N TYR A 414 -9.32 1.28 39.11
CA TYR A 414 -9.64 0.45 37.95
C TYR A 414 -8.40 0.17 37.12
N LEU A 415 -8.10 -1.11 36.89
CA LEU A 415 -7.06 -1.56 35.98
C LEU A 415 -7.65 -2.58 35.01
N SER A 416 -7.47 -2.36 33.72
CA SER A 416 -7.87 -3.33 32.69
C SER A 416 -6.78 -3.53 31.65
N ALA A 417 -6.66 -4.77 31.18
CA ALA A 417 -5.83 -5.16 30.07
C ALA A 417 -6.64 -6.00 29.09
N LEU A 418 -6.49 -5.72 27.80
CA LEU A 418 -7.17 -6.41 26.71
C LEU A 418 -6.13 -6.95 25.72
N LEU A 419 -6.33 -8.19 25.30
CA LEU A 419 -5.57 -8.81 24.21
C LEU A 419 -6.52 -9.52 23.24
N GLY A 420 -6.31 -9.31 21.95
CA GLY A 420 -7.15 -9.87 20.91
C GLY A 420 -6.42 -10.10 19.59
N ALA A 421 -7.05 -10.93 18.75
CA ALA A 421 -6.60 -11.19 17.40
C ALA A 421 -7.81 -11.26 16.45
N GLY A 422 -7.60 -10.77 15.23
CA GLY A 422 -8.51 -10.85 14.10
C GLY A 422 -7.85 -11.58 12.94
N LEU A 423 -8.65 -12.35 12.21
CA LEU A 423 -8.24 -13.15 11.07
C LEU A 423 -9.25 -12.96 9.95
N ASN A 424 -8.80 -12.59 8.75
CA ASN A 424 -9.59 -12.80 7.54
C ASN A 424 -9.21 -14.17 6.94
N ILE A 425 -10.07 -15.16 7.17
CA ILE A 425 -9.89 -16.55 6.69
C ILE A 425 -10.56 -16.78 5.32
N GLY A 426 -10.83 -15.71 4.59
CA GLY A 426 -11.30 -15.77 3.23
C GLY A 426 -12.75 -16.29 3.12
N THR A 427 -12.93 -17.49 2.57
CA THR A 427 -14.27 -18.05 2.24
C THR A 427 -15.14 -18.30 3.46
N LEU A 428 -14.52 -18.55 4.62
CA LEU A 428 -15.20 -18.72 5.89
C LEU A 428 -15.58 -17.37 6.53
N GLY A 429 -15.04 -16.24 6.05
CA GLY A 429 -15.29 -14.90 6.56
C GLY A 429 -14.11 -14.29 7.32
N ALA A 430 -14.39 -13.23 8.07
CA ALA A 430 -13.50 -12.61 9.03
C ALA A 430 -13.99 -12.89 10.45
N PHE A 431 -13.05 -13.19 11.33
CA PHE A 431 -13.31 -13.52 12.72
C PHE A 431 -12.36 -12.72 13.61
N SER A 432 -12.84 -12.20 14.73
CA SER A 432 -11.97 -11.70 15.79
C SER A 432 -12.45 -12.15 17.15
N ALA A 433 -11.49 -12.40 18.03
CA ALA A 433 -11.73 -12.69 19.43
C ALA A 433 -10.80 -11.84 20.30
N ASP A 434 -11.33 -11.33 21.41
CA ASP A 434 -10.55 -10.67 22.43
C ASP A 434 -11.00 -11.06 23.83
N VAL A 435 -10.04 -10.99 24.74
CA VAL A 435 -10.23 -11.18 26.17
C VAL A 435 -9.80 -9.92 26.89
N THR A 436 -10.67 -9.45 27.78
CA THR A 436 -10.40 -8.32 28.68
C THR A 436 -10.40 -8.83 30.10
N GLN A 437 -9.30 -8.59 30.82
CA GLN A 437 -9.22 -8.76 32.27
C GLN A 437 -9.39 -7.38 32.91
N ALA A 438 -10.25 -7.28 33.92
CA ALA A 438 -10.42 -6.07 34.72
C ALA A 438 -10.30 -6.38 36.21
N ASP A 439 -9.67 -5.47 36.93
CA ASP A 439 -9.58 -5.39 38.38
C ASP A 439 -10.13 -4.03 38.80
N SER A 440 -11.16 -4.03 39.63
CA SER A 440 -11.95 -2.84 39.93
C SER A 440 -12.31 -2.76 41.41
N THR A 441 -12.23 -1.55 41.97
CA THR A 441 -12.75 -1.23 43.31
C THR A 441 -13.97 -0.34 43.17
N LEU A 442 -15.13 -0.84 43.61
CA LEU A 442 -16.41 -0.13 43.50
C LEU A 442 -16.53 0.98 44.55
N ALA A 443 -17.56 1.82 44.41
CA ALA A 443 -17.80 2.96 45.30
C ALA A 443 -18.08 2.56 46.77
N ASP A 444 -18.50 1.32 47.01
CA ASP A 444 -18.69 0.74 48.35
C ASP A 444 -17.38 0.18 48.96
N GLY A 445 -16.27 0.28 48.24
CA GLY A 445 -14.95 -0.23 48.64
C GLY A 445 -14.75 -1.72 48.35
N SER A 446 -15.73 -2.40 47.75
CA SER A 446 -15.59 -3.81 47.39
C SER A 446 -14.68 -4.00 46.16
N HIS A 447 -13.83 -5.02 46.22
CA HIS A 447 -12.89 -5.39 45.17
C HIS A 447 -13.46 -6.50 44.30
N HIS A 448 -13.40 -6.32 42.97
CA HIS A 448 -13.94 -7.26 41.99
C HIS A 448 -12.95 -7.47 40.86
N GLN A 449 -12.77 -8.74 40.50
CA GLN A 449 -12.05 -9.16 39.31
C GLN A 449 -13.02 -9.81 38.33
N GLY A 450 -12.91 -9.42 37.06
CA GLY A 450 -13.82 -9.87 36.01
C GLY A 450 -13.10 -10.10 34.69
N GLN A 451 -13.67 -10.99 33.89
CA GLN A 451 -13.23 -11.25 32.52
C GLN A 451 -14.39 -11.01 31.57
N SER A 452 -14.10 -10.42 30.42
CA SER A 452 -15.02 -10.28 29.31
C SER A 452 -14.41 -10.90 28.06
N LEU A 453 -15.23 -11.64 27.31
CA LEU A 453 -14.86 -12.25 26.04
C LEU A 453 -15.74 -11.66 24.95
N ARG A 454 -15.12 -11.15 23.89
CA ARG A 454 -15.83 -10.61 22.72
C ARG A 454 -15.47 -11.43 21.49
N PHE A 455 -16.48 -11.84 20.74
CA PHE A 455 -16.33 -12.53 19.46
C PHE A 455 -17.06 -11.74 18.38
N LEU A 456 -16.37 -11.40 17.30
CA LEU A 456 -16.96 -10.76 16.12
C LEU A 456 -16.77 -11.67 14.92
N TYR A 457 -17.84 -11.85 14.15
CA TYR A 457 -17.82 -12.62 12.92
C TYR A 457 -18.51 -11.82 11.82
N ALA A 458 -17.86 -11.73 10.67
CA ALA A 458 -18.42 -11.12 9.47
C ALA A 458 -18.15 -12.03 8.27
N ARG A 459 -19.15 -12.20 7.40
CA ARG A 459 -19.00 -12.98 6.18
C ARG A 459 -19.60 -12.24 5.00
N SER A 460 -18.87 -12.19 3.90
CA SER A 460 -19.44 -11.81 2.60
C SER A 460 -20.47 -12.84 2.15
N LEU A 461 -21.67 -12.39 1.82
CA LEU A 461 -22.67 -13.24 1.20
C LEU A 461 -22.21 -13.62 -0.20
N PHE A 462 -22.09 -14.93 -0.45
CA PHE A 462 -21.81 -15.49 -1.77
C PHE A 462 -23.03 -15.38 -2.68
N ARG A 463 -22.77 -15.26 -3.98
CA ARG A 463 -23.72 -15.58 -5.04
C ARG A 463 -24.08 -17.07 -4.91
N LEU A 464 -25.26 -17.39 -4.39
CA LEU A 464 -25.82 -18.74 -4.44
C LEU A 464 -26.16 -19.02 -5.92
N CYS A 465 -25.25 -19.62 -6.68
CA CYS A 465 -25.66 -20.25 -7.94
C CYS A 465 -26.27 -21.61 -7.54
N PHE A 466 -27.59 -21.66 -7.46
CA PHE A 466 -28.33 -22.91 -7.37
C PHE A 466 -28.15 -23.64 -8.70
N SER A 467 -27.51 -24.81 -8.68
CA SER A 467 -27.71 -25.81 -9.72
C SER A 467 -28.89 -26.66 -9.30
N PRO A 468 -30.03 -26.66 -10.01
CA PRO A 468 -31.05 -27.66 -9.78
C PRO A 468 -30.41 -29.03 -10.03
N ALA A 469 -30.50 -29.94 -9.07
CA ALA A 469 -30.07 -31.31 -9.28
C ALA A 469 -30.96 -31.92 -10.37
N GLY A 470 -30.37 -32.26 -11.52
CA GLY A 470 -31.00 -33.16 -12.51
C GLY A 470 -31.16 -32.68 -13.95
N VAL A 471 -30.51 -31.60 -14.41
CA VAL A 471 -30.52 -31.26 -15.85
C VAL A 471 -29.11 -30.88 -16.32
N THR A 472 -28.47 -31.78 -17.05
CA THR A 472 -27.34 -31.46 -17.94
C THR A 472 -27.89 -30.58 -19.07
N ASP A 473 -27.33 -29.38 -19.25
CA ASP A 473 -27.67 -28.35 -20.25
C ASP A 473 -28.81 -27.37 -19.92
N VAL A 474 -28.65 -26.51 -18.90
CA VAL A 474 -29.12 -25.10 -18.96
C VAL A 474 -28.20 -24.20 -18.15
N ALA A 475 -27.86 -23.02 -18.70
CA ALA A 475 -27.07 -21.98 -18.07
C ALA A 475 -27.50 -21.67 -16.61
N ALA A 476 -26.52 -21.68 -15.70
CA ALA A 476 -26.74 -21.33 -14.30
C ALA A 476 -27.34 -19.92 -14.18
N PHE A 477 -28.56 -19.83 -13.65
CA PHE A 477 -29.19 -18.57 -13.31
C PHE A 477 -28.55 -18.02 -12.03
N CYS A 478 -27.56 -17.14 -12.19
CA CYS A 478 -26.98 -16.41 -11.07
C CYS A 478 -27.62 -15.01 -11.02
N LEU A 479 -28.61 -14.82 -10.13
CA LEU A 479 -29.21 -13.51 -9.88
C LEU A 479 -28.11 -12.49 -9.46
N PRO A 480 -28.18 -11.23 -9.93
CA PRO A 480 -27.34 -10.16 -9.40
C PRO A 480 -27.86 -9.76 -8.01
N GLY A 481 -26.96 -9.60 -7.06
CA GLY A 481 -27.23 -9.08 -5.71
C GLY A 481 -26.35 -7.89 -5.40
#